data_AF-A0A679IYQ3-F1
#
_entry.id   AF-A0A679IYQ3-F1
#
_cell.length_a   1.000
_cell.length_b   1.000
_cell.length_c   1.000
_cell.angle_alpha   90.00
_cell.angle_beta   90.00
_cell.angle_gamma   90.00
#
_symmetry.space_group_name_H-M   'P 1'
#
loop_
_entity.id
_entity.type
_entity.pdbx_description
1 polymer ?
#
loop_
_entity_poly.entity_id
_entity_poly.type
_entity_poly.pdbx_seq_one_letter_code
_entity_poly.pdbx_strand_id
1 'polypeptide(L)'
;MSTESNTPTIEERYSSATNASNLKVERDSNVRNVADILIAAGWSRNHFGTSLMRLQSEWDGSAKPRALSADAVRVLAGTFEKERGPDGKVWFSFRNGRVRVSPAEAARHQASEWHLHELGLLLQRLKSLPEVRDMLMSWGSCMGIESASVKAAAVVAWWLNHTCPMCHGGGYEIVLGTNRQSNRLCTHCKGSKKVKLPHGLDGAAMVGEIERSLHQATCSMGAATSSRRRE
;
A
#
# COMPACT_ATOMS: atom_id res chain seq x y z
N MET A 1 -4.63 -24.91 26.05
CA MET A 1 -3.68 -23.93 25.46
C MET A 1 -3.18 -24.52 24.16
N SER A 2 -3.82 -24.17 23.05
CA SER A 2 -3.41 -24.66 21.73
C SER A 2 -2.18 -23.88 21.27
N THR A 3 -1.08 -24.57 21.01
CA THR A 3 0.11 -23.99 20.37
C THR A 3 -0.27 -23.63 18.93
N GLU A 4 -0.55 -22.35 18.66
CA GLU A 4 -0.66 -21.86 17.28
C GLU A 4 0.66 -22.17 16.56
N SER A 5 0.60 -23.00 15.52
CA SER A 5 1.79 -23.36 14.76
C SER A 5 2.32 -22.11 14.06
N ASN A 6 3.40 -21.53 14.58
CA ASN A 6 4.09 -20.36 14.03
C ASN A 6 4.87 -20.72 12.75
N THR A 7 4.15 -21.24 11.76
CA THR A 7 4.70 -21.61 10.47
C THR A 7 4.54 -20.42 9.54
N PRO A 8 5.63 -19.83 9.03
CA PRO A 8 5.52 -18.62 8.23
C PRO A 8 4.74 -18.90 6.95
N THR A 9 3.92 -17.94 6.54
CA THR A 9 3.12 -17.99 5.30
C THR A 9 4.03 -18.01 4.07
N ILE A 10 3.47 -18.31 2.90
CA ILE A 10 4.27 -18.30 1.65
C ILE A 10 4.74 -16.89 1.34
N GLU A 11 3.92 -15.88 1.62
CA GLU A 11 4.22 -14.47 1.47
C GLU A 11 5.38 -14.05 2.40
N GLU A 12 5.35 -14.46 3.67
CA GLU A 12 6.43 -14.21 4.63
C GLU A 12 7.73 -14.89 4.21
N ARG A 13 7.66 -16.14 3.74
CA ARG A 13 8.82 -16.89 3.23
C ARG A 13 9.39 -16.25 1.97
N TYR A 14 8.54 -15.78 1.06
CA TYR A 14 8.96 -15.11 -0.17
C TYR A 14 9.61 -13.76 0.13
N SER A 15 9.04 -12.98 1.05
CA SER A 15 9.63 -11.71 1.50
C SER A 15 10.98 -11.93 2.20
N SER A 16 11.10 -12.96 3.03
CA SER A 16 12.39 -13.35 3.63
C SER A 16 13.40 -13.78 2.56
N ALA A 17 12.96 -14.58 1.58
CA ALA A 17 13.83 -15.11 0.52
C ALA A 17 14.38 -14.03 -0.42
N THR A 18 13.57 -13.02 -0.75
CA THR A 18 14.00 -11.88 -1.58
C THR A 18 15.03 -10.98 -0.89
N ASN A 19 15.13 -11.04 0.45
CA ASN A 19 16.08 -10.29 1.25
C ASN A 19 17.25 -11.15 1.78
N ALA A 20 17.33 -12.43 1.40
CA ALA A 20 18.33 -13.33 1.92
C ALA A 20 19.72 -13.08 1.31
N SER A 21 20.76 -13.16 2.16
CA SER A 21 22.16 -13.05 1.75
C SER A 21 22.81 -14.39 1.39
N ASN A 22 22.15 -15.51 1.68
CA ASN A 22 22.62 -16.86 1.37
C ASN A 22 21.57 -17.61 0.54
N LEU A 23 21.95 -17.98 -0.69
CA LEU A 23 21.11 -18.70 -1.65
C LEU A 23 21.62 -20.11 -1.93
N LYS A 24 22.41 -20.70 -1.02
CA LYS A 24 22.94 -22.05 -1.19
C LYS A 24 21.81 -23.06 -1.31
N VAL A 25 21.76 -23.82 -2.40
CA VAL A 25 20.82 -24.92 -2.55
C VAL A 25 21.47 -26.18 -1.97
N GLU A 26 20.82 -26.80 -0.99
CA GLU A 26 21.27 -28.07 -0.42
C GLU A 26 20.30 -29.17 -0.84
N ARG A 27 20.86 -30.32 -1.26
CA ARG A 27 20.07 -31.42 -1.83
C ARG A 27 19.34 -32.24 -0.76
N ASP A 28 19.94 -32.36 0.43
CA ASP A 28 19.51 -33.29 1.48
C ASP A 28 18.93 -32.60 2.73
N SER A 29 18.66 -31.29 2.66
CA SER A 29 18.07 -30.58 3.80
C SER A 29 16.56 -30.87 3.88
N ASN A 30 16.14 -31.59 4.93
CA ASN A 30 14.73 -31.73 5.31
C ASN A 30 14.02 -30.38 5.62
N VAL A 31 14.77 -29.29 5.61
CA VAL A 31 14.32 -27.91 5.77
C VAL A 31 14.41 -27.21 4.42
N ARG A 32 13.30 -26.63 3.94
CA ARG A 32 13.27 -25.83 2.70
C ARG A 32 14.12 -24.58 2.88
N ASN A 33 15.04 -24.34 1.95
CA ASN A 33 15.82 -23.11 1.99
C ASN A 33 15.10 -21.98 1.24
N VAL A 34 15.47 -20.72 1.51
CA VAL A 34 15.01 -19.53 0.80
C VAL A 34 15.21 -19.63 -0.71
N ALA A 35 16.26 -20.31 -1.17
CA ALA A 35 16.52 -20.54 -2.59
C ALA A 35 15.41 -21.37 -3.27
N ASP A 36 14.85 -22.37 -2.58
CA ASP A 36 13.75 -23.19 -3.12
C ASP A 36 12.47 -22.37 -3.32
N ILE A 37 12.23 -21.40 -2.44
CA ILE A 37 11.09 -20.48 -2.56
C ILE A 37 11.25 -19.59 -3.81
N LEU A 38 12.46 -19.08 -4.06
CA LEU A 38 12.74 -18.28 -5.27
C LEU A 38 12.65 -19.12 -6.55
N ILE A 39 13.14 -20.36 -6.52
CA ILE A 39 12.99 -21.29 -7.66
C ILE A 39 11.52 -21.57 -7.93
N ALA A 40 10.73 -21.87 -6.89
CA ALA A 40 9.30 -22.10 -7.01
C ALA A 40 8.56 -20.87 -7.55
N ALA A 41 8.95 -19.66 -7.13
CA ALA A 41 8.42 -18.42 -7.66
C ALA A 41 8.77 -18.24 -9.15
N GLY A 42 10.00 -18.54 -9.56
CA GLY A 42 10.42 -18.51 -10.95
C GLY A 42 9.73 -19.55 -11.84
N TRP A 43 9.26 -20.65 -11.25
CA TRP A 43 8.49 -21.70 -11.94
C TRP A 43 6.97 -21.46 -11.90
N SER A 44 6.50 -20.42 -11.20
CA SER A 44 5.08 -20.06 -11.18
C SER A 44 4.62 -19.68 -12.58
N ARG A 45 3.52 -20.28 -13.02
CA ARG A 45 2.88 -19.94 -14.30
C ARG A 45 2.16 -18.59 -14.26
N ASN A 46 1.86 -18.08 -13.05
CA ASN A 46 1.25 -16.76 -12.88
C ASN A 46 2.34 -15.72 -12.56
N HIS A 47 2.91 -15.14 -13.62
CA HIS A 47 3.93 -14.10 -13.54
C HIS A 47 3.41 -12.80 -12.91
N PHE A 48 2.14 -12.46 -13.17
CA PHE A 48 1.54 -11.26 -12.61
C PHE A 48 1.45 -11.34 -11.08
N GLY A 49 1.01 -12.49 -10.55
CA GLY A 49 0.95 -12.76 -9.12
C GLY A 49 2.32 -12.72 -8.43
N THR A 50 3.37 -13.30 -9.04
CA THR A 50 4.73 -13.24 -8.46
C THR A 50 5.33 -11.83 -8.51
N SER A 51 5.04 -11.07 -9.57
CA SER A 51 5.42 -9.65 -9.67
C SER A 51 4.74 -8.80 -8.59
N LEU A 52 3.46 -9.06 -8.30
CA LEU A 52 2.72 -8.42 -7.21
C LEU A 52 3.33 -8.73 -5.83
N MET A 53 3.73 -9.97 -5.58
CA MET A 53 4.40 -10.34 -4.32
C MET A 53 5.73 -9.61 -4.15
N ARG A 54 6.51 -9.49 -5.23
CA ARG A 54 7.74 -8.72 -5.23
C ARG A 54 7.47 -7.25 -4.94
N LEU A 55 6.47 -6.66 -5.60
CA LEU A 55 6.06 -5.27 -5.38
C LEU A 55 5.63 -5.03 -3.92
N GLN A 56 4.87 -5.95 -3.34
CA GLN A 56 4.48 -5.88 -1.94
C GLN A 56 5.70 -5.94 -1.02
N SER A 57 6.67 -6.83 -1.28
CA SER A 57 7.91 -6.90 -0.50
C SER A 57 8.75 -5.62 -0.62
N GLU A 58 8.88 -5.05 -1.82
CA GLU A 58 9.57 -3.77 -2.06
C GLU A 58 8.89 -2.61 -1.31
N TRP A 59 7.55 -2.59 -1.31
CA TRP A 59 6.76 -1.63 -0.56
C TRP A 59 6.92 -1.81 0.94
N ASP A 60 6.81 -3.03 1.46
CA ASP A 60 6.91 -3.33 2.89
C ASP A 60 8.32 -3.05 3.44
N GLY A 61 9.37 -3.31 2.64
CA GLY A 61 10.75 -2.95 2.98
C GLY A 61 11.07 -1.46 2.90
N SER A 62 10.23 -0.66 2.24
CA SER A 62 10.47 0.77 2.08
C SER A 62 10.16 1.58 3.35
N ALA A 63 10.96 2.60 3.63
CA ALA A 63 10.69 3.59 4.67
C ALA A 63 9.58 4.55 4.20
N LYS A 64 8.34 4.31 4.63
CA LYS A 64 7.19 5.14 4.25
C LYS A 64 7.34 6.55 4.83
N PRO A 65 7.03 7.62 4.07
CA PRO A 65 7.03 8.97 4.61
C PRO A 65 6.05 9.04 5.77
N ARG A 66 6.45 9.71 6.85
CA ARG A 66 5.58 9.88 8.01
C ARG A 66 4.61 11.01 7.73
N ALA A 67 3.33 10.80 8.05
CA ALA A 67 2.38 11.90 8.09
C ALA A 67 2.83 12.93 9.15
N LEU A 68 2.69 14.22 8.85
CA LEU A 68 2.99 15.27 9.82
C LEU A 68 2.11 15.10 11.06
N SER A 69 2.72 15.17 12.24
CA SER A 69 1.99 15.07 13.51
C SER A 69 1.07 16.28 13.71
N ALA A 70 0.02 16.13 14.52
CA ALA A 70 -0.87 17.24 14.85
C ALA A 70 -0.11 18.45 15.45
N ASP A 71 0.99 18.19 16.18
CA ASP A 71 1.86 19.23 16.72
C ASP A 71 2.67 19.94 15.63
N ALA A 72 3.25 19.17 14.70
CA ALA A 72 3.96 19.73 13.56
C ALA A 72 3.03 20.56 12.65
N VAL A 73 1.78 20.10 12.45
CA VAL A 73 0.76 20.87 11.74
C VAL A 73 0.43 22.18 12.46
N ARG A 74 0.38 22.19 13.79
CA ARG A 74 0.16 23.42 14.57
C ARG A 74 1.33 24.40 14.42
N VAL A 75 2.56 23.91 14.44
CA VAL A 75 3.76 24.74 14.21
C VAL A 75 3.74 25.31 12.80
N LEU A 76 3.45 24.47 11.78
CA LEU A 76 3.31 24.90 10.39
C LEU A 76 2.19 25.92 10.21
N ALA A 77 1.06 25.77 10.90
CA ALA A 77 -0.03 26.75 10.89
C ALA A 77 0.42 28.13 11.39
N GLY A 78 1.40 28.18 12.28
CA GLY A 78 2.01 29.41 12.79
C GLY A 78 2.92 30.13 11.79
N THR A 79 3.42 29.44 10.75
CA THR A 79 4.32 30.04 9.75
C THR A 79 3.59 30.72 8.60
N PHE A 80 2.28 30.50 8.44
CA PHE A 80 1.52 31.16 7.38
C PHE A 80 1.34 32.64 7.65
N GLU A 81 1.79 33.47 6.71
CA GLU A 81 1.48 34.89 6.70
C GLU A 81 -0.03 35.09 6.49
N LYS A 82 -0.62 35.93 7.33
CA LYS A 82 -2.05 36.25 7.29
C LYS A 82 -2.24 37.44 6.37
N GLU A 83 -2.67 37.21 5.14
CA GLU A 83 -3.13 38.30 4.28
C GLU A 83 -4.53 38.76 4.77
N ARG A 84 -4.66 40.05 5.09
CA ARG A 84 -5.97 40.66 5.34
C ARG A 84 -6.57 41.08 4.00
N GLY A 85 -7.70 40.48 3.66
CA GLY A 85 -8.49 40.90 2.52
C GLY A 85 -9.11 42.29 2.72
N PRO A 86 -9.61 42.93 1.65
CA PRO A 86 -10.25 44.25 1.69
C PRO A 86 -11.43 44.32 2.70
N ASP A 87 -12.10 43.19 2.89
CA ASP A 87 -13.23 42.99 3.79
C ASP A 87 -12.83 42.51 5.20
N GLY A 88 -11.56 42.67 5.59
CA GLY A 88 -11.05 42.39 6.94
C GLY A 88 -10.88 40.91 7.30
N LYS A 89 -11.18 40.01 6.36
CA LYS A 89 -11.09 38.56 6.52
C LYS A 89 -9.69 38.05 6.19
N VAL A 90 -9.27 36.95 6.84
CA VAL A 90 -7.96 36.33 6.59
C VAL A 90 -8.06 35.39 5.38
N TRP A 91 -7.16 35.60 4.43
CA TRP A 91 -6.99 34.76 3.25
C TRP A 91 -5.62 34.09 3.30
N PHE A 92 -5.55 32.89 2.74
CA PHE A 92 -4.29 32.17 2.57
C PHE A 92 -4.06 31.92 1.08
N SER A 93 -2.86 32.30 0.63
CA SER A 93 -2.42 32.13 -0.75
C SER A 93 -1.79 30.75 -0.91
N PHE A 94 -2.34 29.93 -1.81
CA PHE A 94 -1.79 28.63 -2.19
C PHE A 94 -1.30 28.68 -3.64
N ARG A 95 -0.56 27.64 -4.06
CA ARG A 95 -0.09 27.49 -5.44
C ARG A 95 -1.22 27.54 -6.48
N ASN A 96 -2.43 27.13 -6.09
CA ASN A 96 -3.60 27.05 -6.97
C ASN A 96 -4.60 28.21 -6.77
N GLY A 97 -4.19 29.29 -6.11
CA GLY A 97 -5.02 30.48 -5.89
C GLY A 97 -5.25 30.81 -4.41
N ARG A 98 -6.09 31.82 -4.15
CA ARG A 98 -6.42 32.27 -2.79
C ARG A 98 -7.63 31.52 -2.28
N VAL A 99 -7.50 30.90 -1.10
CA VAL A 99 -8.60 30.19 -0.45
C VAL A 99 -8.83 30.75 0.94
N ARG A 100 -10.11 30.90 1.29
CA ARG A 100 -10.54 31.27 2.63
C ARG A 100 -10.64 30.01 3.50
N VAL A 101 -9.58 29.72 4.23
CA VAL A 101 -9.50 28.61 5.19
C VAL A 101 -8.86 29.10 6.49
N SER A 102 -9.01 28.37 7.59
CA SER A 102 -8.23 28.66 8.79
C SER A 102 -6.75 28.31 8.59
N PRO A 103 -5.80 28.94 9.31
CA PRO A 103 -4.37 28.58 9.19
C PRO A 103 -4.11 27.10 9.53
N ALA A 104 -4.89 26.52 10.43
CA ALA A 104 -4.80 25.10 10.75
C ALA A 104 -5.27 24.19 9.60
N GLU A 105 -6.32 24.59 8.87
CA GLU A 105 -6.77 23.87 7.67
C GLU A 105 -5.79 24.03 6.51
N ALA A 106 -5.24 25.24 6.31
CA ALA A 106 -4.18 25.50 5.34
C ALA A 106 -2.96 24.60 5.57
N ALA A 107 -2.49 24.53 6.82
CA ALA A 107 -1.39 23.66 7.21
C ALA A 107 -1.69 22.17 6.97
N ARG A 108 -2.91 21.71 7.29
CA ARG A 108 -3.34 20.33 7.02
C ARG A 108 -3.35 20.01 5.52
N HIS A 109 -3.84 20.93 4.71
CA HIS A 109 -3.87 20.77 3.26
C HIS A 109 -2.45 20.65 2.70
N GLN A 110 -1.57 21.60 3.03
CA GLN A 110 -0.18 21.58 2.59
C GLN A 110 0.58 20.33 3.08
N ALA A 111 0.36 19.91 4.33
CA ALA A 111 0.95 18.69 4.87
C ALA A 111 0.50 17.44 4.10
N SER A 112 -0.78 17.40 3.70
CA SER A 112 -1.36 16.30 2.92
C SER A 112 -0.81 16.29 1.50
N GLU A 113 -0.69 17.46 0.84
CA GLU A 113 -0.06 17.60 -0.47
C GLU A 113 1.40 17.15 -0.46
N TRP A 114 2.18 17.60 0.52
CA TRP A 114 3.56 17.15 0.70
C TRP A 114 3.63 15.62 0.91
N HIS A 115 2.80 15.06 1.78
CA HIS A 115 2.78 13.63 2.03
C HIS A 115 2.45 12.82 0.77
N LEU A 116 1.46 13.26 -0.02
CA LEU A 116 1.12 12.65 -1.30
C LEU A 116 2.27 12.77 -2.31
N HIS A 117 2.98 13.89 -2.34
CA HIS A 117 4.16 14.07 -3.18
C HIS A 117 5.28 13.08 -2.80
N GLU A 118 5.62 12.97 -1.51
CA GLU A 118 6.62 12.02 -1.02
C GLU A 118 6.23 10.57 -1.31
N LEU A 119 4.95 10.22 -1.15
CA LEU A 119 4.43 8.91 -1.54
C LEU A 119 4.60 8.66 -3.05
N GLY A 120 4.35 9.68 -3.89
CA GLY A 120 4.59 9.61 -5.33
C GLY A 120 6.05 9.35 -5.67
N LEU A 121 6.98 10.06 -5.01
CA LEU A 121 8.43 9.84 -5.17
C LEU A 121 8.84 8.44 -4.70
N LEU A 122 8.24 7.93 -3.62
CA LEU A 122 8.51 6.58 -3.14
C LEU A 122 8.04 5.53 -4.16
N LEU A 123 6.82 5.66 -4.67
CA LEU A 123 6.27 4.75 -5.68
C LEU A 123 7.16 4.70 -6.93
N GLN A 124 7.71 5.84 -7.37
CA GLN A 124 8.65 5.89 -8.51
C GLN A 124 9.94 5.08 -8.30
N ARG A 125 10.31 4.78 -7.05
CA ARG A 125 11.52 4.00 -6.72
C ARG A 125 11.26 2.50 -6.65
N LEU A 126 9.99 2.07 -6.67
CA LEU A 126 9.63 0.65 -6.67
C LEU A 126 9.92 0.05 -8.05
N LYS A 127 10.79 -0.96 -8.09
CA LYS A 127 11.37 -1.48 -9.34
C LYS A 127 10.34 -2.28 -10.13
N SER A 128 9.50 -3.02 -9.41
CA SER A 128 8.46 -3.88 -9.98
C SER A 128 7.17 -3.14 -10.32
N LEU A 129 7.03 -1.87 -9.93
CA LEU A 129 5.80 -1.11 -10.13
C LEU A 129 5.42 -0.90 -11.61
N PRO A 130 6.34 -0.51 -12.52
CA PRO A 130 5.99 -0.30 -13.93
C PRO A 130 5.44 -1.58 -14.56
N GLU A 131 6.09 -2.71 -14.31
CA GLU A 131 5.69 -4.02 -14.84
C GLU A 131 4.30 -4.45 -14.34
N VAL A 132 4.05 -4.36 -13.04
CA VAL A 132 2.74 -4.69 -12.45
C VAL A 132 1.64 -3.79 -13.02
N ARG A 133 1.91 -2.49 -13.18
CA ARG A 133 0.96 -1.54 -13.76
C ARG A 133 0.66 -1.91 -15.22
N ASP A 134 1.67 -2.25 -16.00
CA ASP A 134 1.51 -2.55 -17.43
C ASP A 134 0.76 -3.88 -17.64
N MET A 135 0.99 -4.89 -16.79
CA MET A 135 0.19 -6.13 -16.79
C MET A 135 -1.27 -5.89 -16.43
N LEU A 136 -1.54 -5.10 -15.39
CA LEU A 136 -2.92 -4.77 -14.99
C LEU A 136 -3.62 -3.89 -16.03
N MET A 137 -2.89 -2.97 -16.66
CA MET A 137 -3.36 -2.17 -17.78
C MET A 137 -3.76 -3.08 -18.95
N SER A 138 -2.87 -4.00 -19.36
CA SER A 138 -3.12 -4.93 -20.46
C SER A 138 -4.36 -5.78 -20.18
N TRP A 139 -4.51 -6.29 -18.95
CA TRP A 139 -5.69 -7.02 -18.54
C TRP A 139 -6.96 -6.16 -18.62
N GLY A 140 -6.91 -4.94 -18.08
CA GLY A 140 -8.04 -4.01 -18.10
C GLY A 140 -8.47 -3.64 -19.52
N SER A 141 -7.51 -3.45 -20.43
CA SER A 141 -7.77 -3.22 -21.85
C SER A 141 -8.47 -4.42 -22.51
N CYS A 142 -8.03 -5.65 -22.21
CA CYS A 142 -8.70 -6.86 -22.70
C CYS A 142 -10.13 -7.02 -22.16
N MET A 143 -10.41 -6.51 -20.95
CA MET A 143 -11.74 -6.51 -20.33
C MET A 143 -12.61 -5.33 -20.77
N GLY A 144 -12.14 -4.47 -21.67
CA GLY A 144 -12.89 -3.31 -22.17
C GLY A 144 -12.99 -2.14 -21.18
N ILE A 145 -12.09 -2.06 -20.19
CA ILE A 145 -12.07 -0.95 -19.24
C ILE A 145 -11.51 0.30 -19.92
N GLU A 146 -12.33 1.34 -20.01
CA GLU A 146 -11.89 2.64 -20.55
C GLU A 146 -10.80 3.26 -19.69
N SER A 147 -9.81 3.91 -20.32
CA SER A 147 -8.69 4.55 -19.62
C SER A 147 -7.96 3.62 -18.64
N ALA A 148 -7.79 2.33 -19.02
CA ALA A 148 -7.18 1.30 -18.18
C ALA A 148 -5.82 1.71 -17.59
N SER A 149 -5.00 2.47 -18.32
CA SER A 149 -3.70 2.94 -17.82
C SER A 149 -3.80 3.81 -16.56
N VAL A 150 -4.71 4.79 -16.55
CA VAL A 150 -4.89 5.70 -15.42
C VAL A 150 -5.50 4.96 -14.24
N LYS A 151 -6.50 4.12 -14.51
CA LYS A 151 -7.18 3.31 -13.50
C LYS A 151 -6.23 2.28 -12.86
N ALA A 152 -5.40 1.60 -13.66
CA ALA A 152 -4.42 0.65 -13.17
C ALA A 152 -3.40 1.31 -12.23
N ALA A 153 -2.87 2.48 -12.61
CA ALA A 153 -1.94 3.22 -11.74
C ALA A 153 -2.58 3.60 -10.40
N ALA A 154 -3.81 4.12 -10.42
CA ALA A 154 -4.54 4.50 -9.22
C ALA A 154 -4.90 3.28 -8.33
N VAL A 155 -5.31 2.17 -8.96
CA VAL A 155 -5.67 0.93 -8.26
C VAL A 155 -4.45 0.29 -7.61
N VAL A 156 -3.30 0.22 -8.30
CA VAL A 156 -2.06 -0.33 -7.72
C VAL A 156 -1.58 0.53 -6.55
N ALA A 157 -1.60 1.87 -6.70
CA ALA A 157 -1.24 2.77 -5.61
C ALA A 157 -2.17 2.63 -4.40
N TRP A 158 -3.48 2.49 -4.63
CA TRP A 158 -4.45 2.20 -3.58
C TRP A 158 -4.17 0.83 -2.95
N TRP A 159 -3.94 -0.21 -3.74
CA TRP A 159 -3.68 -1.56 -3.24
C TRP A 159 -2.47 -1.60 -2.30
N LEU A 160 -1.40 -0.87 -2.61
CA LEU A 160 -0.22 -0.72 -1.74
C LEU A 160 -0.49 0.07 -0.45
N ASN A 161 -1.33 1.12 -0.51
CA ASN A 161 -1.59 1.99 0.63
C ASN A 161 -3.07 2.36 0.77
N HIS A 162 -3.91 1.37 1.05
CA HIS A 162 -5.35 1.58 1.24
C HIS A 162 -5.74 1.74 2.71
N THR A 163 -4.79 1.75 3.65
CA THR A 163 -5.07 1.90 5.08
C THR A 163 -5.70 3.25 5.38
N CYS A 164 -6.76 3.27 6.17
CA CYS A 164 -7.41 4.53 6.57
C CYS A 164 -6.42 5.43 7.32
N PRO A 165 -6.19 6.69 6.88
CA PRO A 165 -5.20 7.57 7.50
C PRO A 165 -5.61 8.06 8.89
N MET A 166 -6.91 7.98 9.24
CA MET A 166 -7.44 8.50 10.50
C MET A 166 -7.40 7.48 11.64
N CYS A 167 -7.55 6.19 11.33
CA CYS A 167 -7.48 5.12 12.32
C CYS A 167 -6.24 4.24 12.15
N HIS A 168 -5.41 4.51 11.15
CA HIS A 168 -4.23 3.73 10.77
C HIS A 168 -4.54 2.22 10.63
N GLY A 169 -5.73 1.88 10.16
CA GLY A 169 -6.19 0.49 10.00
C GLY A 169 -6.84 -0.13 11.24
N GLY A 170 -6.98 0.64 12.33
CA GLY A 170 -7.65 0.19 13.55
C GLY A 170 -9.15 0.00 13.40
N GLY A 171 -9.81 0.82 12.58
CA GLY A 171 -11.26 0.78 12.36
C GLY A 171 -12.08 1.54 13.41
N TYR A 172 -11.47 1.99 14.50
CA TYR A 172 -12.08 2.75 15.58
C TYR A 172 -11.54 4.18 15.66
N GLU A 173 -12.29 5.09 16.30
CA GLU A 173 -11.82 6.46 16.58
C GLU A 173 -10.62 6.42 17.53
N ILE A 174 -9.57 7.16 17.20
CA ILE A 174 -8.40 7.35 18.07
C ILE A 174 -8.72 8.46 19.08
N VAL A 175 -8.50 8.19 20.36
CA VAL A 175 -8.71 9.19 21.42
C VAL A 175 -7.65 10.26 21.30
N LEU A 176 -8.08 11.51 21.08
CA LEU A 176 -7.23 12.68 20.88
C LEU A 176 -6.12 12.77 21.93
N GLY A 177 -4.87 12.91 21.47
CA GLY A 177 -3.68 13.01 22.34
C GLY A 177 -3.15 11.69 22.87
N THR A 178 -3.76 10.56 22.50
CA THR A 178 -3.28 9.21 22.87
C THR A 178 -3.25 8.29 21.65
N ASN A 179 -2.41 7.26 21.68
CA ASN A 179 -2.44 6.19 20.67
C ASN A 179 -3.50 5.11 21.00
N ARG A 180 -4.47 5.41 21.87
CA ARG A 180 -5.52 4.46 22.27
C ARG A 180 -6.73 4.58 21.36
N GLN A 181 -7.29 3.43 21.00
CA GLN A 181 -8.55 3.34 20.28
C GLN A 181 -9.72 3.45 21.26
N SER A 182 -10.79 4.11 20.83
CA SER A 182 -12.07 4.10 21.54
C SER A 182 -12.92 2.90 21.10
N ASN A 183 -14.07 2.70 21.75
CA ASN A 183 -15.06 1.72 21.32
C ASN A 183 -15.95 2.21 20.15
N ARG A 184 -15.76 3.45 19.66
CA ARG A 184 -16.56 4.00 18.56
C ARG A 184 -15.91 3.71 17.23
N LEU A 185 -16.72 3.30 16.24
CA LEU A 185 -16.25 3.09 14.88
C LEU A 185 -15.68 4.39 14.31
N CYS A 186 -14.57 4.28 13.59
CA CYS A 186 -13.94 5.42 12.92
C CYS A 186 -14.94 6.10 11.98
N THR A 187 -15.17 7.40 12.14
CA THR A 187 -16.14 8.17 11.36
C THR A 187 -15.82 8.17 9.85
N HIS A 188 -14.53 8.10 9.49
CA HIS A 188 -14.08 8.16 8.10
C HIS A 188 -14.24 6.84 7.35
N CYS A 189 -13.73 5.74 7.92
CA CYS A 189 -13.82 4.43 7.26
C CYS A 189 -15.06 3.64 7.68
N LYS A 190 -15.81 4.10 8.69
CA LYS A 190 -16.98 3.40 9.27
C LYS A 190 -16.68 1.95 9.65
N GLY A 191 -15.50 1.70 10.21
CA GLY A 191 -15.03 0.34 10.55
C GLY A 191 -14.40 -0.46 9.41
N SER A 192 -14.45 -0.01 8.15
CA SER A 192 -13.86 -0.75 7.02
C SER A 192 -12.33 -0.85 7.06
N LYS A 193 -11.66 -0.01 7.85
CA LYS A 193 -10.19 0.11 7.97
C LYS A 193 -9.48 0.58 6.70
N LYS A 194 -10.19 0.71 5.59
CA LYS A 194 -9.65 1.07 4.28
C LYS A 194 -10.17 2.42 3.78
N VAL A 195 -9.40 3.06 2.91
CA VAL A 195 -9.84 4.22 2.13
C VAL A 195 -10.76 3.75 1.01
N LYS A 196 -11.70 4.61 0.59
CA LYS A 196 -12.60 4.32 -0.53
C LYS A 196 -11.79 3.96 -1.79
N LEU A 197 -12.21 2.89 -2.45
CA LEU A 197 -11.60 2.41 -3.68
C LEU A 197 -11.77 3.45 -4.82
N PRO A 198 -10.71 3.76 -5.59
CA PRO A 198 -10.83 4.65 -6.74
C PRO A 198 -11.58 3.97 -7.91
N HIS A 199 -12.15 4.78 -8.80
CA HIS A 199 -12.78 4.34 -10.05
C HIS A 199 -13.96 3.35 -9.96
N GLY A 200 -14.56 3.17 -8.79
CA GLY A 200 -15.82 2.44 -8.63
C GLY A 200 -15.73 0.96 -9.05
N LEU A 201 -16.62 0.53 -9.93
CA LEU A 201 -16.72 -0.88 -10.38
C LEU A 201 -15.47 -1.36 -11.12
N ASP A 202 -14.90 -0.53 -12.00
CA ASP A 202 -13.69 -0.88 -12.74
C ASP A 202 -12.50 -1.07 -11.81
N GLY A 203 -12.39 -0.19 -10.79
CA GLY A 203 -11.40 -0.34 -9.74
C GLY A 203 -11.58 -1.64 -8.95
N ALA A 204 -12.84 -2.00 -8.64
CA ALA A 204 -13.16 -3.24 -7.94
C ALA A 204 -12.81 -4.48 -8.78
N ALA A 205 -13.07 -4.45 -10.08
CA ALA A 205 -12.69 -5.51 -10.99
C ALA A 205 -11.16 -5.69 -11.06
N MET A 206 -10.41 -4.59 -11.16
CA MET A 206 -8.94 -4.61 -11.14
C MET A 206 -8.37 -5.12 -9.81
N VAL A 207 -8.96 -4.75 -8.66
CA VAL A 207 -8.54 -5.31 -7.37
C VAL A 207 -8.85 -6.81 -7.31
N GLY A 208 -10.00 -7.24 -7.80
CA GLY A 208 -10.33 -8.66 -7.89
C GLY A 208 -9.34 -9.45 -8.76
N GLU A 209 -8.80 -8.82 -9.82
CA GLU A 209 -7.72 -9.40 -10.62
C GLU A 209 -6.42 -9.54 -9.83
N ILE A 210 -6.00 -8.48 -9.12
CA ILE A 210 -4.83 -8.50 -8.25
C ILE A 210 -4.94 -9.64 -7.23
N GLU A 211 -6.05 -9.70 -6.48
CA GLU A 211 -6.26 -10.68 -5.41
C GLU A 211 -6.27 -12.12 -5.94
N ARG A 212 -6.95 -12.35 -7.07
CA ARG A 212 -7.00 -13.67 -7.71
C ARG A 212 -5.64 -14.10 -8.25
N SER A 213 -4.88 -13.20 -8.84
CA SER A 213 -3.54 -13.51 -9.36
C SER A 213 -2.53 -13.77 -8.24
N LEU A 214 -2.62 -13.03 -7.12
CA LEU A 214 -1.86 -13.33 -5.90
C LEU A 214 -2.22 -14.71 -5.36
N HIS A 215 -3.50 -15.01 -5.20
CA HIS A 215 -3.96 -16.30 -4.69
C HIS A 215 -3.45 -17.47 -5.56
N GLN A 216 -3.54 -17.35 -6.88
CA GLN A 216 -3.02 -18.36 -7.81
C GLN A 216 -1.50 -18.56 -7.67
N ALA A 217 -0.73 -17.47 -7.54
CA ALA A 217 0.70 -17.56 -7.32
C ALA A 217 1.05 -18.22 -5.98
N THR A 218 0.34 -17.86 -4.90
CA THR A 218 0.51 -18.47 -3.57
C THR A 218 0.21 -19.97 -3.61
N CYS A 219 -0.89 -20.37 -4.23
CA CYS A 219 -1.25 -21.78 -4.39
C CYS A 219 -0.23 -22.55 -5.23
N SER A 220 0.25 -21.96 -6.35
CA SER A 220 1.25 -22.57 -7.22
C SER A 220 2.57 -22.80 -6.49
N MET A 221 3.06 -21.80 -5.76
CA MET A 221 4.29 -21.92 -4.97
C MET A 221 4.13 -22.87 -3.78
N GLY A 222 2.98 -22.85 -3.11
CA GLY A 222 2.64 -23.80 -2.05
C GLY A 222 2.69 -25.24 -2.56
N ALA A 223 2.08 -25.50 -3.73
CA ALA A 223 2.10 -26.80 -4.38
C ALA A 223 3.53 -27.23 -4.76
N ALA A 224 4.28 -26.40 -5.47
CA ALA A 224 5.65 -26.69 -5.93
C ALA A 224 6.62 -26.95 -4.77
N THR A 225 6.45 -26.23 -3.66
CA THR A 225 7.27 -26.46 -2.47
C THR A 225 6.84 -27.71 -1.72
N SER A 226 5.55 -28.09 -1.77
CA SER A 226 5.01 -29.30 -1.13
C SER A 226 5.30 -30.61 -1.85
N SER A 227 5.37 -30.61 -3.19
CA SER A 227 5.61 -31.82 -3.98
C SER A 227 6.99 -32.44 -3.73
N ARG A 228 8.02 -31.61 -3.49
CA ARG A 228 9.37 -32.04 -3.07
C ARG A 228 9.44 -32.76 -1.72
N ARG A 229 8.34 -32.84 -0.97
CA ARG A 229 8.30 -33.52 0.35
C ARG A 229 7.93 -35.01 0.23
N ARG A 230 7.60 -35.50 -0.97
CA ARG A 230 7.10 -36.87 -1.23
C ARG A 230 8.03 -37.73 -2.08
N GLU A 231 9.20 -37.21 -2.44
CA GLU A 231 10.29 -37.95 -3.09
C GLU A 231 11.42 -38.13 -2.08
#